data_AF-A0A6S7AD61-F1
#
_entry.id   AF-A0A6S7AD61-F1
#
_cell.length_a   1.000
_cell.length_b   1.000
_cell.length_c   1.000
_cell.angle_alpha   90.00
_cell.angle_beta   90.00
_cell.angle_gamma   90.00
#
_symmetry.space_group_name_H-M   'P 1'
#
loop_
_entity.id
_entity.type
_entity.pdbx_description
1 polymer ?
#
loop_
_entity_poly.entity_id
_entity_poly.type
_entity_poly.pdbx_seq_one_letter_code
_entity_poly.pdbx_strand_id
1 'polypeptide(L)' 'MKIVCIGGGPAGLYFGLLMKLQDVRNEVVFVERNKPYNTFGWGVVFSDANALISASV' A
#
# COMPACT_ATOMS: atom_id res chain seq x y z
N MET A 1 -12.04 8.33 -11.34
CA MET A 1 -11.44 9.58 -10.81
C MET A 1 -9.95 9.62 -11.08
N LYS A 2 -9.30 10.79 -11.05
CA LYS A 2 -7.85 10.93 -11.20
C LYS A 2 -7.21 11.30 -9.87
N ILE A 3 -6.23 10.53 -9.42
CA ILE A 3 -5.65 10.64 -8.08
C ILE A 3 -4.14 10.56 -8.20
N VAL A 4 -3.44 11.51 -7.58
CA VAL A 4 -1.97 11.50 -7.48
C VAL A 4 -1.58 11.24 -6.04
N CYS A 5 -0.83 10.17 -5.83
CA CYS A 5 -0.27 9.77 -4.55
C CYS A 5 1.21 10.15 -4.51
N ILE A 6 1.60 10.95 -3.51
CA ILE A 6 3.00 11.31 -3.27
C ILE A 6 3.57 10.31 -2.25
N GLY A 7 4.51 9.48 -2.71
CA GLY A 7 5.11 8.38 -1.97
C GLY A 7 4.55 7.01 -2.36
N GLY A 8 5.46 6.08 -2.70
CA GLY A 8 5.19 4.68 -3.02
C GLY A 8 5.29 3.73 -1.83
N GLY A 9 5.00 4.23 -0.62
CA GLY A 9 5.01 3.45 0.61
C GLY A 9 3.78 2.52 0.76
N PRO A 10 3.74 1.68 1.80
CA PRO A 10 2.67 0.70 2.01
C PRO A 10 1.27 1.35 2.09
N ALA A 11 1.16 2.52 2.72
CA ALA A 11 -0.11 3.26 2.80
C ALA A 11 -0.61 3.72 1.42
N GLY A 12 0.28 4.29 0.60
CA GLY A 12 -0.08 4.76 -0.75
C GLY A 12 -0.46 3.59 -1.66
N LEU A 13 0.35 2.52 -1.67
CA LEU A 13 0.08 1.35 -2.49
C LEU A 13 -1.22 0.64 -2.07
N TYR A 14 -1.48 0.50 -0.76
CA TYR A 14 -2.73 -0.06 -0.26
C TYR A 14 -3.94 0.79 -0.66
N PHE A 15 -3.82 2.12 -0.57
CA PHE A 15 -4.86 3.02 -1.05
C PHE A 15 -5.12 2.86 -2.55
N GLY A 16 -4.07 2.79 -3.39
CA GLY A 16 -4.24 2.58 -4.83
C GLY A 16 -4.93 1.26 -5.17
N LEU A 17 -4.61 0.20 -4.44
CA LEU A 17 -5.29 -1.09 -4.53
C LEU A 17 -6.79 -0.94 -4.22
N LEU A 18 -7.14 -0.32 -3.10
CA LEU A 18 -8.54 -0.10 -2.71
C LEU A 18 -9.29 0.75 -3.73
N MET A 19 -8.67 1.79 -4.28
CA MET A 19 -9.29 2.62 -5.31
C MET A 19 -9.56 1.85 -6.59
N LYS A 20 -8.68 0.93 -6.99
CA LYS A 20 -8.90 0.04 -8.14
C LYS A 20 -9.93 -1.04 -7.86
N LEU A 21 -9.99 -1.56 -6.62
CA LEU A 21 -11.03 -2.51 -6.20
C LEU A 21 -12.42 -1.87 -6.19
N GLN A 22 -12.52 -0.60 -5.79
CA GLN A 22 -13.78 0.12 -5.78
C GLN A 22 -14.29 0.44 -7.20
N ASP A 23 -13.41 0.93 -8.09
CA ASP A 23 -13.71 1.14 -9.50
C ASP A 23 -12.41 1.09 -10.33
N VAL A 24 -12.33 0.13 -11.25
CA VAL A 24 -11.17 -0.08 -12.11
C VAL A 24 -10.85 1.12 -13.02
N ARG A 25 -11.83 2.00 -13.26
CA ARG A 25 -11.68 3.23 -14.06
C ARG A 25 -10.96 4.34 -13.29
N ASN A 26 -10.69 4.17 -11.99
CA ASN A 26 -9.88 5.12 -11.24
C ASN A 26 -8.44 5.13 -11.76
N GLU A 27 -7.95 6.29 -12.14
CA GLU A 27 -6.55 6.52 -12.54
C GLU A 27 -5.78 6.95 -11.29
N VAL A 28 -4.83 6.13 -10.85
CA VAL A 28 -4.01 6.38 -9.66
C VAL A 28 -2.56 6.41 -10.10
N VAL A 29 -1.88 7.53 -9.85
CA VAL A 29 -0.48 7.74 -10.21
C VAL A 29 0.34 7.89 -8.94
N PHE A 30 1.45 7.17 -8.85
CA PHE A 30 2.39 7.26 -7.74
C PHE A 30 3.63 8.04 -8.15
N VAL A 31 4.00 9.03 -7.34
CA VAL A 31 5.25 9.77 -7.48
C VAL A 31 6.12 9.43 -6.28
N GLU A 32 7.20 8.69 -6.52
CA GLU A 32 8.16 8.31 -5.49
C GLU A 32 9.51 8.98 -5.76
N ARG A 33 10.14 9.49 -4.70
CA ARG A 33 11.45 10.16 -4.76
C ARG A 33 12.57 9.14 -4.99
N ASN A 34 12.47 8.00 -4.35
CA ASN A 34 13.52 6.98 -4.35
C ASN A 34 13.45 6.10 -5.61
N LYS A 35 14.58 5.49 -5.99
CA LYS A 35 14.63 4.50 -7.07
C LYS A 35 13.74 3.28 -6.74
N PRO A 36 13.24 2.55 -7.75
CA PRO A 36 12.57 1.28 -7.54
C PRO A 36 13.39 0.36 -6.63
N TYR A 37 12.72 -0.38 -5.74
CA TYR A 37 13.32 -1.30 -4.77
C TYR A 37 14.21 -0.66 -3.70
N ASN A 38 14.36 0.67 -3.69
CA ASN A 38 15.03 1.38 -2.61
C ASN A 38 14.06 1.61 -1.45
N THR A 39 13.85 0.54 -0.67
CA THR A 39 12.90 0.50 0.44
C THR A 39 13.57 0.94 1.73
N PHE A 40 13.05 2.00 2.33
CA PHE A 40 13.44 2.46 3.67
C PHE A 40 12.31 2.22 4.64
N GLY A 41 12.64 1.76 5.84
CA GLY A 41 11.66 1.49 6.89
C GLY A 41 12.22 0.52 7.93
N TRP A 42 11.47 0.35 9.01
CA TRP A 42 11.74 -0.65 10.04
C TRP A 42 10.81 -1.84 9.82
N GLY A 43 11.17 -3.01 10.38
CA GLY A 43 10.26 -4.16 10.37
C GLY A 43 8.95 -3.78 11.06
N VAL A 44 7.84 -3.94 10.36
CA VAL A 44 6.49 -3.76 10.91
C VAL A 44 5.86 -5.12 11.10
N VAL A 45 5.21 -5.33 12.24
CA VAL A 45 4.41 -6.52 12.52
C VAL A 45 2.94 -6.13 12.33
N PHE A 46 2.22 -6.89 11.51
CA PHE A 46 0.78 -6.70 11.38
C PHE A 46 0.10 -7.28 12.61
N SER A 47 -0.78 -6.49 13.24
CA SER A 47 -1.59 -6.99 14.35
C SER A 47 -2.69 -7.91 13.82
N ASP A 48 -2.95 -8.97 14.57
CA ASP A 48 -3.97 -9.99 14.29
C ASP A 48 -5.40 -9.49 14.51
N ALA A 49 -5.67 -8.22 14.17
CA ALA A 49 -6.98 -7.62 14.36
C ALA A 49 -8.04 -8.09 13.33
N ASN A 50 -7.64 -8.92 12.36
CA ASN A 50 -8.54 -9.59 11.40
C ASN A 50 -8.01 -10.95 10.89
N ALA A 51 -6.93 -11.50 11.44
CA ALA A 51 -6.41 -12.77 10.97
C ALA A 51 -7.01 -13.92 11.78
N LEU A 52 -7.92 -14.66 11.13
CA LEU A 52 -7.95 -16.11 11.34
C LEU A 52 -6.65 -16.68 10.76
N ILE A 53 -5.51 -16.42 11.42
CA ILE A 53 -4.29 -17.17 11.24
C ILE A 53 -3.69 -17.34 12.64
N SER A 54 -4.20 -18.35 13.34
CA SER A 54 -3.44 -18.98 14.40
C SER A 54 -2.10 -19.43 13.82
N ALA A 55 -1.04 -18.74 14.17
CA ALA A 55 0.30 -19.27 14.14
C ALA A 55 1.04 -18.70 15.35
N SER A 56 1.03 -19.49 16.41
CA SER A 56 1.92 -19.38 17.54
C SER A 56 3.37 -19.30 17.06
N VAL A 57 4.03 -18.17 17.35
CA VAL A 57 5.39 -18.11 17.91
C VAL A 57 5.45 -16.89 18.83
#